data_AF-A0A539DJ53-F1
#
_entry.id   AF-A0A539DJ53-F1
#
_cell.length_a   1.000
_cell.length_b   1.000
_cell.length_c   1.000
_cell.angle_alpha   90.00
_cell.angle_beta   90.00
_cell.angle_gamma   90.00
#
_symmetry.space_group_name_H-M   'P 1'
#
loop_
_entity.id
_entity.type
_entity.pdbx_description
1 polymer ?
#
loop_
_entity_poly.entity_id
_entity_poly.type
_entity_poly.pdbx_seq_one_letter_code
_entity_poly.pdbx_strand_id
1 'polypeptide(L)'
;VWVAMIGEVTVGYLQLRLPAPGGTGEVVQVYVQPGARELGFGDDLVAAAITATKAAGGVEIDSFALPGDRNTKNLYERAGITARKIIVSKRLV
;
A
#
# COMPACT_ATOMS: atom_id res chain seq x y z
N VAL A 1 7.45 -7.60 5.79
CA VAL A 1 6.33 -6.92 6.45
C VAL A 1 6.91 -5.76 7.22
N TRP A 2 6.31 -4.57 7.10
CA TRP A 2 6.68 -3.37 7.86
C TRP A 2 5.58 -3.08 8.85
N VAL A 3 5.96 -2.45 9.97
CA VAL A 3 5.06 -2.13 11.07
C VAL A 3 5.22 -0.65 11.40
N ALA A 4 4.10 0.05 11.59
CA ALA A 4 4.06 1.41 12.07
C ALA A 4 3.82 1.40 13.59
N MET A 5 4.61 2.20 14.32
CA MET A 5 4.65 2.19 15.78
C MET A 5 4.47 3.61 16.35
N ILE A 6 3.82 3.71 17.51
CA ILE A 6 3.86 4.89 18.39
C ILE A 6 4.53 4.45 19.70
N GLY A 7 5.78 4.86 19.91
CA GLY A 7 6.60 4.27 20.97
C GLY A 7 6.70 2.76 20.75
N GLU A 8 6.19 1.98 21.71
CA GLU A 8 6.16 0.52 21.66
C GLU A 8 4.83 -0.06 21.13
N VAL A 9 3.86 0.79 20.79
CA VAL A 9 2.52 0.36 20.36
C VAL A 9 2.45 0.23 18.85
N THR A 10 2.13 -0.97 18.36
CA THR A 10 1.82 -1.22 16.94
C THR A 10 0.49 -0.59 16.54
N VAL A 11 0.52 0.33 15.58
CA VAL A 11 -0.67 1.04 15.06
C VAL A 11 -0.98 0.75 13.61
N GLY A 12 -0.09 0.07 12.88
CA GLY A 12 -0.33 -0.27 11.49
C GLY A 12 0.70 -1.23 10.92
N TYR A 13 0.45 -1.72 9.72
CA TYR A 13 1.38 -2.59 9.00
C TYR A 13 1.19 -2.49 7.50
N LEU A 14 2.22 -2.97 6.79
CA LEU A 14 2.20 -3.18 5.35
C LEU A 14 2.89 -4.50 4.99
N GLN A 15 2.23 -5.28 4.15
CA GLN A 15 2.81 -6.48 3.53
C GLN A 15 3.18 -6.18 2.08
N LEU A 16 4.47 -6.30 1.77
CA LEU A 16 5.01 -6.20 0.41
C LEU A 16 5.46 -7.58 -0.05
N ARG A 17 5.13 -7.93 -1.29
CA ARG A 17 5.83 -8.96 -2.06
C ARG A 17 6.92 -8.27 -2.87
N LEU A 18 8.17 -8.61 -2.59
CA LEU A 18 9.31 -8.05 -3.32
C LEU A 18 9.35 -8.61 -4.75
N PRO A 19 9.75 -7.80 -5.74
CA PRO A 19 9.94 -8.26 -7.09
C PRO A 19 11.30 -8.97 -7.26
N ALA A 20 11.44 -9.70 -8.37
CA ALA A 20 12.75 -9.94 -8.96
C ALA A 20 13.27 -8.64 -9.63
N PRO A 21 14.58 -8.50 -9.90
CA PRO A 21 15.10 -7.35 -10.63
C PRO A 21 14.38 -7.15 -11.97
N GLY A 22 13.97 -5.90 -12.26
CA GLY A 22 13.16 -5.54 -13.41
C GLY A 22 11.65 -5.78 -13.25
N GLY A 23 11.19 -6.31 -12.13
CA GLY A 23 9.77 -6.64 -11.88
C GLY A 23 8.98 -5.58 -11.12
N THR A 24 7.73 -5.93 -10.81
CA THR A 24 6.76 -5.11 -10.05
C THR A 24 6.61 -5.62 -8.63
N GLY A 25 6.89 -4.78 -7.63
CA GLY A 25 6.60 -5.08 -6.23
C GLY A 25 5.10 -4.92 -5.95
N GLU A 26 4.53 -5.73 -5.07
CA GLU A 26 3.08 -5.70 -4.81
C GLU A 26 2.80 -5.43 -3.33
N VAL A 27 2.13 -4.32 -3.03
CA VAL A 27 1.55 -4.09 -1.71
C VAL A 27 0.30 -4.96 -1.61
N VAL A 28 0.44 -6.09 -0.93
CA VAL A 28 -0.62 -7.09 -0.74
C VAL A 28 -1.69 -6.55 0.21
N GLN A 29 -1.25 -5.87 1.27
CA GLN A 29 -2.14 -5.30 2.27
C GLN A 29 -1.46 -4.12 2.97
N VAL A 30 -2.24 -3.09 3.27
CA VAL A 30 -1.86 -1.98 4.15
C VAL A 30 -3.02 -1.68 5.10
N TYR A 31 -2.69 -1.44 6.36
CA TYR A 31 -3.68 -1.07 7.36
C TYR A 31 -3.07 -0.17 8.43
N VAL A 32 -3.82 0.85 8.81
CA VAL A 32 -3.54 1.67 9.99
C VAL A 32 -4.81 1.72 10.84
N GLN A 33 -4.63 1.54 12.15
CA GLN A 33 -5.69 1.63 13.15
C GLN A 33 -6.45 2.96 12.99
N PRO A 34 -7.80 2.98 13.07
CA PRO A 34 -8.59 4.18 12.84
C PRO A 34 -8.13 5.41 13.62
N GLY A 35 -7.80 5.24 14.91
CA GLY A 35 -7.33 6.35 15.76
C GLY A 35 -5.93 6.88 15.43
N ALA A 36 -5.18 6.18 14.58
CA ALA A 36 -3.86 6.59 14.11
C ALA A 36 -3.87 7.03 12.63
N ARG A 37 -5.03 7.05 11.96
CA ARG A 37 -5.13 7.53 10.57
C ARG A 37 -4.92 9.03 10.51
N GLU A 38 -4.52 9.51 9.34
CA GLU A 38 -4.27 10.94 9.08
C GLU A 38 -3.07 11.52 9.86
N LEU A 39 -2.27 10.67 10.51
CA LEU A 39 -1.03 11.04 11.21
C LEU A 39 0.24 10.68 10.42
N GLY A 40 0.12 10.27 9.16
CA GLY A 40 1.27 9.97 8.28
C GLY A 40 1.76 8.53 8.26
N PHE A 41 1.33 7.66 9.19
CA PHE A 41 1.83 6.26 9.25
C PHE A 41 1.60 5.46 7.95
N GLY A 42 0.49 5.70 7.26
CA GLY A 42 0.21 5.04 5.98
C GLY A 42 1.20 5.49 4.91
N ASP A 43 1.48 6.79 4.84
CA ASP A 43 2.40 7.37 3.87
C ASP A 43 3.83 6.85 4.11
N ASP A 44 4.27 6.76 5.38
CA ASP A 44 5.57 6.21 5.76
C ASP A 44 5.70 4.72 5.40
N LEU A 45 4.66 3.92 5.64
CA LEU A 45 4.63 2.51 5.27
C LEU A 45 4.77 2.33 3.75
N VAL A 46 4.05 3.12 2.95
CA VAL A 46 4.13 3.07 1.48
C VAL A 46 5.50 3.55 0.99
N ALA A 47 6.08 4.61 1.59
CA ALA A 47 7.42 5.08 1.27
C ALA A 47 8.49 4.02 1.54
N ALA A 48 8.38 3.30 2.68
CA ALA A 48 9.24 2.17 3.01
C ALA A 48 9.10 1.03 1.99
N ALA A 49 7.88 0.74 1.54
CA ALA A 49 7.61 -0.27 0.53
C ALA A 49 8.25 0.09 -0.82
N ILE A 50 8.10 1.34 -1.28
CA ILE A 50 8.72 1.84 -2.52
C ILE A 50 10.25 1.73 -2.44
N THR A 51 10.83 2.11 -1.30
CA THR A 51 12.28 2.02 -1.07
C THR A 51 12.76 0.57 -1.15
N ALA A 52 12.04 -0.36 -0.51
CA ALA A 52 12.37 -1.78 -0.54
C ALA A 52 12.23 -2.39 -1.96
N THR A 53 11.18 -2.02 -2.70
CA THR A 53 10.99 -2.43 -4.10
C THR A 53 12.16 -1.97 -4.98
N LYS A 54 12.59 -0.71 -4.85
CA LYS A 54 13.76 -0.18 -5.59
C LYS A 54 15.04 -0.91 -5.22
N ALA A 55 15.27 -1.16 -3.93
CA ALA A 55 16.44 -1.89 -3.45
C ALA A 55 16.51 -3.33 -3.98
N ALA A 56 15.35 -3.96 -4.23
CA ALA A 56 15.26 -5.27 -4.88
C ALA A 56 15.42 -5.24 -6.42
N GLY A 57 15.68 -4.06 -7.00
CA GLY A 57 15.79 -3.87 -8.45
C GLY A 57 14.44 -3.78 -9.16
N GLY A 58 13.34 -3.61 -8.43
CA GLY A 58 12.02 -3.41 -9.01
C GLY A 58 11.89 -2.06 -9.73
N VAL A 59 11.07 -2.04 -10.78
CA VAL A 59 10.83 -0.85 -11.63
C VAL A 59 9.43 -0.27 -11.48
N GLU A 60 8.53 -1.01 -10.85
CA GLU A 60 7.15 -0.61 -10.60
C GLU A 60 6.70 -1.13 -9.23
N ILE A 61 5.67 -0.51 -8.65
CA ILE A 61 4.95 -1.01 -7.49
C ILE A 61 3.45 -0.96 -7.78
N ASP A 62 2.71 -1.99 -7.39
CA ASP A 62 1.26 -2.01 -7.54
C ASP A 62 0.52 -2.47 -6.27
N SER A 63 -0.79 -2.24 -6.30
CA SER A 63 -1.75 -2.69 -5.31
C SER A 63 -3.15 -2.53 -5.89
N PHE A 64 -4.18 -2.86 -5.09
CA PHE A 64 -5.56 -2.56 -5.40
C PHE A 64 -6.21 -1.79 -4.24
N ALA A 65 -7.19 -0.96 -4.60
CA ALA A 65 -8.12 -0.34 -3.66
C ALA A 65 -9.53 -0.79 -4.01
N LEU A 66 -10.35 -1.06 -3.00
CA LEU A 66 -11.75 -1.42 -3.23
C LEU A 66 -12.56 -0.22 -3.72
N PRO A 67 -13.58 -0.42 -4.59
CA PRO A 67 -14.49 0.65 -4.98
C PRO A 67 -15.12 1.33 -3.77
N GLY A 68 -15.08 2.66 -3.73
CA GLY A 68 -15.61 3.45 -2.62
C GLY A 68 -14.65 3.65 -1.44
N ASP A 69 -13.53 2.91 -1.38
CA ASP A 69 -12.49 3.12 -0.36
C ASP A 69 -11.62 4.33 -0.71
N ARG A 70 -12.15 5.52 -0.38
CA ARG A 70 -11.47 6.80 -0.60
C ARG A 70 -10.18 6.92 0.22
N ASN A 71 -10.09 6.29 1.39
CA ASN A 71 -8.90 6.39 2.23
C ASN A 71 -7.71 5.69 1.58
N THR A 72 -7.91 4.46 1.13
CA THR A 72 -6.86 3.69 0.43
C THR A 72 -6.51 4.34 -0.91
N LYS A 73 -7.51 4.82 -1.65
CA LYS A 73 -7.28 5.56 -2.90
C LYS A 73 -6.41 6.81 -2.66
N ASN A 74 -6.78 7.65 -1.69
CA ASN A 74 -6.04 8.88 -1.39
C ASN A 74 -4.62 8.59 -0.89
N LEU A 75 -4.44 7.51 -0.11
CA LEU A 75 -3.12 7.06 0.33
C LEU A 75 -2.20 6.77 -0.87
N TYR A 76 -2.67 5.98 -1.83
CA TYR A 76 -1.89 5.64 -3.01
C TYR A 76 -1.66 6.85 -3.94
N GLU A 77 -2.67 7.71 -4.14
CA GLU A 77 -2.54 8.90 -4.98
C GLU A 77 -1.49 9.88 -4.42
N ARG A 78 -1.43 10.08 -3.10
CA ARG A 78 -0.38 10.92 -2.48
C ARG A 78 1.03 10.36 -2.67
N ALA A 79 1.17 9.04 -2.76
CA ALA A 79 2.43 8.36 -3.07
C ALA A 79 2.77 8.35 -4.57
N GLY A 80 1.94 8.99 -5.42
CA GLY A 80 2.11 8.97 -6.87
C GLY A 80 1.71 7.65 -7.54
N ILE A 81 1.07 6.74 -6.81
CA ILE A 81 0.57 5.47 -7.35
C ILE A 81 -0.81 5.75 -7.98
N THR A 82 -0.83 5.79 -9.31
CA THR A 82 -2.05 6.08 -10.07
C THR A 82 -2.84 4.82 -10.42
N ALA A 83 -4.17 4.94 -10.50
CA ALA A 83 -5.03 3.83 -10.91
C ALA A 83 -4.77 3.42 -12.36
N ARG A 84 -4.57 2.11 -12.60
CA ARG A 84 -4.32 1.52 -13.94
C ARG A 84 -5.31 0.42 -14.36
N LYS A 85 -6.16 -0.06 -13.45
CA LYS A 85 -7.11 -1.16 -13.69
C LYS A 85 -8.38 -1.00 -12.86
N ILE A 86 -9.54 -1.22 -13.48
CA ILE A 86 -10.82 -1.37 -12.79
C ILE A 86 -11.27 -2.82 -12.92
N ILE A 87 -11.70 -3.43 -11.81
CA ILE A 87 -12.29 -4.76 -11.77
C ILE A 87 -13.77 -4.60 -11.46
N VAL A 88 -14.64 -5.14 -12.31
CA VAL A 88 -16.11 -5.07 -12.16
C VAL A 88 -16.70 -6.47 -12.06
N SER A 89 -17.83 -6.60 -11.37
CA SER A 89 -18.56 -7.86 -11.23
C SER A 89 -20.06 -7.62 -11.11
N LYS A 90 -20.86 -8.50 -11.70
CA LYS A 90 -22.31 -8.56 -11.49
C LYS A 90 -22.67 -9.95 -10.98
N ARG A 91 -23.44 -10.03 -9.89
CA ARG A 91 -24.05 -11.29 -9.45
C ARG A 91 -25.18 -11.64 -10.41
N LEU A 92 -25.21 -12.88 -10.90
CA LEU A 92 -26.18 -13.36 -11.90
C LEU A 92 -27.36 -14.13 -11.29
N VAL A 93 -27.38 -14.27 -9.97
CA VAL A 93 -28.43 -14.96 -9.19
C VAL A 93 -29.04 -14.01 -8.18
#